data_AF-A0A7T2S3Y1-F1
#
_entry.id   AF-A0A7T2S3Y1-F1
#
_cell.length_a   1.000
_cell.length_b   1.000
_cell.length_c   1.000
_cell.angle_alpha   90.00
_cell.angle_beta   90.00
_cell.angle_gamma   90.00
#
_symmetry.space_group_name_H-M   'P 1'
#
loop_
_entity.id
_entity.type
_entity.pdbx_description
1 polymer ?
#
loop_
_entity_poly.entity_id
_entity_poly.type
_entity_poly.pdbx_seq_one_letter_code
_entity_poly.pdbx_strand_id
1 'polypeptide(L)'
;MMPETTTLPLWCQILVAALALGGAIIAFLGSMGLWRLGSYFERVHAPSIIATMGCWLIMHATWIYFSVSGQSLAVHALLIAVFISVTVPITTIFLMRAALFRARRAGQDVPPPLSSVVRNEPVEHPDV
;
A
#
# COMPACT_ATOMS: atom_id res chain seq x y z
N MET A 1 28.40 33.45 -8.26
CA MET A 1 27.17 33.79 -7.52
C MET A 1 26.62 32.48 -6.99
N MET A 2 26.87 32.17 -5.72
CA MET A 2 26.33 30.96 -5.08
C MET A 2 24.80 31.08 -5.05
N PRO A 3 24.03 30.04 -5.37
CA PRO A 3 22.59 30.09 -5.22
C PRO A 3 22.27 30.39 -3.76
N GLU A 4 21.55 31.48 -3.51
CA GLU A 4 20.84 31.72 -2.25
C GLU A 4 20.08 30.44 -1.93
N THR A 5 20.58 29.65 -0.98
CA THR A 5 19.87 28.50 -0.47
C THR A 5 18.57 29.05 0.08
N THR A 6 17.44 28.78 -0.58
CA THR A 6 16.13 29.15 -0.09
C THR A 6 16.04 28.60 1.32
N THR A 7 16.25 29.46 2.33
CA THR A 7 16.44 29.04 3.71
C THR A 7 15.07 28.62 4.23
N LEU A 8 14.72 27.36 3.95
CA LEU A 8 13.56 26.72 4.53
C LEU A 8 13.73 26.77 6.05
N PRO A 9 12.68 27.12 6.80
CA PRO A 9 12.80 27.18 8.25
C PRO A 9 13.19 25.80 8.80
N LEU A 10 14.05 25.78 9.82
CA LEU A 10 14.67 24.56 10.34
C LEU A 10 13.64 23.47 10.72
N TRP A 11 12.50 23.88 11.27
CA TRP A 11 11.42 22.97 11.62
C TRP A 11 10.85 22.23 10.40
N CYS A 12 10.75 22.88 9.23
CA CYS A 12 10.32 22.23 8.00
C CYS A 12 11.34 21.20 7.51
N GLN A 13 12.64 21.54 7.60
CA GLN A 13 13.70 20.63 7.17
C GLN A 13 13.66 19.34 8.01
N ILE A 14 13.55 19.48 9.33
CA ILE A 14 13.46 18.33 10.26
C ILE A 14 12.20 17.52 9.98
N LEU A 15 11.05 18.16 9.78
CA LEU A 15 9.79 17.48 9.52
C LEU A 15 9.82 16.69 8.20
N VAL A 16 10.24 17.33 7.11
CA VAL A 16 10.35 16.70 5.78
C VAL A 16 11.35 15.53 5.83
N ALA A 17 12.50 15.72 6.48
CA ALA A 17 13.49 14.66 6.64
C ALA A 17 12.91 13.48 7.43
N ALA A 18 12.22 13.73 8.55
CA ALA A 18 11.62 12.69 9.37
C ALA A 18 10.54 11.89 8.60
N LEU A 19 9.66 12.57 7.85
CA LEU A 19 8.65 11.89 7.03
C LEU A 19 9.30 11.07 5.91
N ALA A 20 10.29 11.63 5.20
CA ALA A 20 10.98 10.93 4.12
C ALA A 20 11.77 9.72 4.62
N LEU A 21 12.49 9.85 5.73
CA LEU A 21 13.19 8.75 6.41
C LEU A 21 12.20 7.67 6.88
N GLY A 22 11.10 8.07 7.51
CA GLY A 22 10.05 7.14 7.93
C GLY A 22 9.49 6.34 6.74
N GLY A 23 9.17 7.01 5.63
CA GLY A 23 8.73 6.37 4.40
C GLY A 23 9.77 5.42 3.80
N ALA A 24 11.05 5.83 3.79
CA ALA A 24 12.16 5.01 3.29
C ALA A 24 12.40 3.77 4.16
N ILE A 25 12.32 3.89 5.50
CA ILE A 25 12.44 2.76 6.43
C ILE A 25 11.31 1.76 6.20
N ILE A 26 10.08 2.22 6.01
CA ILE A 26 8.94 1.35 5.70
C ILE A 26 9.14 0.64 4.36
N ALA A 27 9.59 1.35 3.32
CA ALA A 27 9.90 0.76 2.02
C ALA A 27 11.00 -0.31 2.13
N PHE A 28 12.04 -0.03 2.92
CA PHE A 28 13.15 -0.96 3.17
C PHE A 28 12.69 -2.21 3.94
N LEU A 29 11.94 -2.03 5.04
CA LEU A 29 11.36 -3.12 5.83
C LEU A 29 10.41 -3.98 5.01
N GLY A 30 9.56 -3.37 4.19
CA GLY A 30 8.62 -4.11 3.35
C GLY A 30 9.33 -4.89 2.22
N SER A 31 10.41 -4.33 1.65
CA SER A 31 11.26 -5.05 0.68
C SER A 31 11.98 -6.24 1.35
N MET A 32 12.54 -6.05 2.55
CA MET A 32 13.11 -7.15 3.33
C MET A 32 12.05 -8.21 3.72
N GLY A 33 10.83 -7.79 4.07
CA GLY A 33 9.71 -8.68 4.35
C GLY A 33 9.39 -9.59 3.17
N LEU A 34 9.44 -9.05 1.95
CA LEU A 34 9.27 -9.82 0.71
C LEU A 34 10.28 -10.94 0.54
N TRP A 35 11.53 -10.71 0.96
CA TRP A 35 12.60 -11.68 0.88
C TRP A 35 12.53 -12.72 1.99
N ARG A 36 12.14 -12.32 3.20
CA ARG A 36 12.21 -13.16 4.41
C ARG A 36 10.98 -14.02 4.68
N LEU A 37 9.77 -13.61 4.27
CA LEU A 37 8.53 -14.32 4.60
C LEU A 37 8.41 -15.63 3.79
N GLY A 38 7.94 -16.71 4.43
CA GLY A 38 7.99 -18.06 3.86
C GLY A 38 6.82 -18.35 2.91
N SER A 39 5.66 -17.76 3.17
CA SER A 39 4.47 -17.98 2.34
C SER A 39 4.10 -16.76 1.49
N TYR A 40 3.43 -17.03 0.36
CA TYR A 40 2.89 -15.97 -0.50
C TYR A 40 1.89 -15.06 0.25
N PHE A 41 1.06 -15.66 1.10
CA PHE A 41 0.02 -14.98 1.88
C PHE A 41 0.59 -14.02 2.93
N GLU A 42 1.75 -14.35 3.50
CA GLU A 42 2.49 -13.46 4.37
C GLU A 42 3.15 -12.32 3.58
N ARG A 43 3.77 -12.64 2.43
CA ARG A 43 4.48 -11.64 1.61
C ARG A 43 3.58 -10.53 1.12
N VAL A 44 2.31 -10.79 0.82
CA VAL A 44 1.38 -9.75 0.30
C VAL A 44 1.04 -8.64 1.31
N HIS A 45 1.25 -8.86 2.61
CA HIS A 45 1.06 -7.81 3.61
C HIS A 45 2.11 -6.72 3.50
N ALA A 46 3.37 -7.09 3.25
CA ALA A 46 4.48 -6.14 3.21
C ALA A 46 4.34 -5.06 2.11
N PRO A 47 4.02 -5.38 0.84
CA PRO A 47 3.74 -4.40 -0.21
C PRO A 47 2.58 -3.49 0.11
N SER A 48 1.54 -4.03 0.77
CA SER A 48 0.36 -3.25 1.13
C SER A 48 0.71 -2.14 2.13
N ILE A 49 1.55 -2.45 3.13
CA ILE A 49 2.04 -1.46 4.12
C ILE A 49 2.91 -0.39 3.44
N ILE A 50 3.77 -0.78 2.48
CA ILE A 50 4.59 0.18 1.72
C ILE A 50 3.70 1.16 0.94
N ALA A 51 2.68 0.66 0.26
CA ALA A 51 1.81 1.46 -0.60
C ALA A 51 0.88 2.40 0.18
N THR A 52 0.39 2.00 1.36
CA THR A 52 -0.54 2.82 2.14
C THR A 52 0.14 3.72 3.18
N MET A 53 1.25 3.31 3.78
CA MET A 53 1.93 4.12 4.79
C MET A 53 3.17 4.81 4.22
N GLY A 54 4.05 4.03 3.56
CA GLY A 54 5.32 4.55 3.03
C GLY A 54 5.11 5.61 1.93
N CYS A 55 4.25 5.31 0.96
CA CYS A 55 3.96 6.22 -0.14
C CYS A 55 3.27 7.51 0.35
N TRP A 56 2.33 7.40 1.29
CA TRP A 56 1.65 8.55 1.87
C TRP A 56 2.58 9.44 2.70
N LEU A 57 3.53 8.88 3.44
CA LEU A 57 4.55 9.65 4.16
C LEU A 57 5.44 10.46 3.20
N ILE A 58 5.91 9.83 2.13
CA ILE A 58 6.77 10.49 1.11
C ILE A 58 5.98 11.57 0.35
N MET A 59 4.71 11.31 0.03
CA MET A 59 3.81 12.30 -0.57
C MET A 59 3.65 13.52 0.33
N HIS A 60 3.37 13.33 1.63
CA HIS A 60 3.25 14.44 2.57
C HIS A 60 4.57 15.21 2.73
N ALA A 61 5.72 14.52 2.79
CA ALA A 61 7.03 15.17 2.83
C ALA A 61 7.24 16.08 1.60
N THR A 62 6.91 15.55 0.42
CA THR A 62 6.99 16.28 -0.86
C THR A 62 6.05 17.50 -0.84
N TRP A 63 4.80 17.31 -0.42
CA TRP A 63 3.82 18.38 -0.38
C TRP A 63 4.23 19.51 0.57
N ILE A 64 4.69 19.18 1.78
CA ILE A 64 5.18 20.16 2.77
C ILE A 64 6.37 20.94 2.22
N TYR A 65 7.35 20.24 1.61
CA TYR A 65 8.52 20.88 1.02
C TYR A 65 8.13 21.90 -0.06
N PHE A 66 7.32 21.49 -1.04
CA PHE A 66 6.89 22.38 -2.12
C PHE A 66 5.99 23.52 -1.64
N SER A 67 5.12 23.26 -0.65
CA SER A 67 4.27 24.30 -0.05
C SER A 67 5.07 25.41 0.63
N VAL A 68 6.23 25.09 1.21
CA VAL A 68 7.07 26.08 1.92
C VAL A 68 8.08 26.72 0.98
N SER A 69 8.55 26.01 -0.05
CA SER A 69 9.45 26.53 -1.08
C SER A 69 8.80 27.53 -2.05
N GLY A 70 7.48 27.77 -1.97
CA GLY A 70 6.76 28.69 -2.86
C GLY A 70 6.72 28.25 -4.32
N GLN A 71 7.14 27.01 -4.61
CA GLN A 71 7.07 26.40 -5.93
C GLN A 71 5.68 25.75 -6.11
N SER A 72 5.20 25.70 -7.35
CA SER A 72 3.89 25.11 -7.70
C SER A 72 3.66 23.78 -6.96
N LEU A 73 2.45 23.61 -6.41
CA LEU A 73 2.03 22.39 -5.75
C LEU A 73 2.40 21.17 -6.60
N ALA A 74 3.09 20.21 -5.99
CA ALA A 74 3.45 18.94 -6.64
C ALA A 74 2.22 18.03 -6.77
N VAL A 75 1.19 18.46 -7.51
CA VAL A 75 -0.06 17.72 -7.75
C VAL A 75 0.24 16.32 -8.32
N HIS A 76 1.31 16.19 -9.11
CA HIS A 76 1.81 14.91 -9.62
C HIS A 76 2.18 13.92 -8.50
N ALA A 77 2.80 14.38 -7.40
CA ALA A 77 3.16 13.50 -6.28
C ALA A 77 1.91 12.97 -5.57
N LEU A 78 0.88 13.81 -5.42
CA LEU A 78 -0.41 13.39 -4.88
C LEU A 78 -1.12 12.39 -5.79
N LEU A 79 -1.13 12.64 -7.10
CA LEU A 79 -1.68 11.70 -8.10
C LEU A 79 -0.99 10.34 -8.04
N ILE A 80 0.35 10.32 -7.96
CA ILE A 80 1.14 9.09 -7.83
C ILE A 80 0.75 8.34 -6.55
N ALA A 81 0.67 9.03 -5.42
CA ALA A 81 0.35 8.41 -4.13
C ALA A 81 -1.05 7.82 -4.09
N VAL A 82 -2.05 8.56 -4.58
CA VAL A 82 -3.43 8.07 -4.70
C VAL A 82 -3.50 6.87 -5.64
N PHE A 83 -2.86 6.95 -6.81
CA PHE A 83 -2.88 5.86 -7.78
C PHE A 83 -2.24 4.60 -7.20
N ILE A 84 -1.03 4.69 -6.62
CA ILE A 84 -0.36 3.57 -5.97
C ILE A 84 -1.21 3.01 -4.82
N SER A 85 -1.79 3.87 -3.99
CA SER A 85 -2.63 3.47 -2.85
C SER A 85 -3.89 2.73 -3.27
N VAL A 86 -4.38 2.91 -4.50
CA VAL A 86 -5.55 2.20 -5.04
C VAL A 86 -5.13 0.97 -5.84
N THR A 87 -4.12 1.11 -6.71
CA THR A 87 -3.65 0.03 -7.57
C THR A 87 -3.06 -1.12 -6.77
N VAL A 88 -2.26 -0.83 -5.73
CA VAL A 88 -1.60 -1.90 -4.95
C VAL A 88 -2.59 -2.80 -4.21
N PRO A 89 -3.60 -2.28 -3.46
CA PRO A 89 -4.61 -3.15 -2.86
C PRO A 89 -5.42 -3.93 -3.87
N ILE A 90 -5.85 -3.30 -4.98
CA ILE A 90 -6.62 -3.96 -6.03
C ILE A 90 -5.81 -5.14 -6.60
N THR A 91 -4.58 -4.88 -7.05
CA THR A 91 -3.70 -5.93 -7.58
C THR A 91 -3.48 -7.03 -6.54
N THR A 92 -3.28 -6.68 -5.28
CA THR A 92 -3.07 -7.64 -4.19
C THR A 92 -4.28 -8.55 -3.99
N ILE A 93 -5.51 -8.01 -4.03
CA ILE A 93 -6.74 -8.80 -3.92
C ILE A 93 -6.85 -9.80 -5.08
N PHE A 94 -6.61 -9.35 -6.32
CA PHE A 94 -6.64 -10.23 -7.50
C PHE A 94 -5.60 -11.34 -7.42
N LEU A 95 -4.38 -10.97 -7.02
CA LEU A 95 -3.25 -11.86 -6.80
C LEU A 95 -3.54 -12.91 -5.72
N MET A 96 -4.14 -12.51 -4.60
CA MET A 96 -4.58 -13.39 -3.53
C MET A 96 -5.64 -14.39 -3.99
N ARG A 97 -6.64 -13.94 -4.75
CA ARG A 97 -7.67 -14.83 -5.33
C ARG A 97 -7.06 -15.84 -6.29
N ALA A 98 -6.15 -15.40 -7.15
CA ALA A 98 -5.43 -16.28 -8.08
C ALA A 98 -4.55 -17.29 -7.32
N ALA A 99 -3.89 -16.87 -6.24
CA ALA A 99 -3.07 -17.74 -5.40
C ALA A 99 -3.90 -18.80 -4.68
N LEU A 100 -5.06 -18.44 -4.11
CA LEU A 100 -5.99 -19.41 -3.52
C LEU A 100 -6.49 -20.42 -4.55
N PHE A 101 -6.85 -19.98 -5.75
CA PHE A 101 -7.28 -20.88 -6.82
C PHE A 101 -6.19 -21.87 -7.21
N ARG A 102 -4.95 -21.40 -7.37
CA ARG A 102 -3.79 -22.26 -7.66
C ARG A 102 -3.50 -23.24 -6.51
N ALA A 103 -3.54 -22.79 -5.26
CA ALA A 103 -3.30 -23.62 -4.09
C ALA A 103 -4.33 -24.75 -3.96
N ARG A 104 -5.62 -24.48 -4.22
CA ARG A 104 -6.68 -25.51 -4.30
C ARG A 104 -6.39 -26.56 -5.36
N ARG A 105 -6.00 -26.14 -6.56
CA ARG A 105 -5.65 -27.07 -7.65
C ARG A 105 -4.42 -27.92 -7.33
N ALA A 106 -3.50 -27.40 -6.52
CA ALA A 106 -2.33 -28.12 -6.06
C ALA A 106 -2.62 -29.04 -4.85
N GLY A 107 -3.87 -29.11 -4.38
CA GLY A 107 -4.25 -29.93 -3.22
C GLY A 107 -3.71 -29.42 -1.88
N GLN A 108 -3.32 -28.14 -1.80
CA GLN A 108 -2.89 -27.54 -0.54
C GLN A 108 -4.08 -27.29 0.37
N ASP A 109 -3.87 -27.41 1.68
CA ASP A 109 -4.88 -27.12 2.69
C ASP A 109 -5.17 -25.62 2.74
N VAL A 110 -6.29 -25.21 2.13
CA VAL A 110 -6.72 -23.81 2.04
C VAL A 110 -8.21 -23.69 2.35
N PRO A 111 -8.65 -22.53 2.89
CA PRO A 111 -10.03 -22.36 3.33
C PRO A 111 -11.08 -22.69 2.25
N PRO A 112 -12.20 -23.34 2.64
CA PRO A 112 -13.31 -23.63 1.74
C PRO A 112 -13.82 -22.37 1.02
N PRO A 113 -14.33 -22.49 -0.22
CA PRO A 113 -14.94 -21.36 -0.90
C PRO A 113 -16.19 -20.88 -0.15
N LEU A 114 -16.43 -19.56 -0.11
CA LEU A 114 -17.59 -18.98 0.56
C LEU A 114 -18.94 -19.51 0.04
N SER A 115 -18.98 -19.99 -1.20
CA SER A 115 -20.16 -20.64 -1.80
C SER A 115 -20.56 -21.96 -1.13
N SER A 116 -19.65 -22.62 -0.39
CA SER A 116 -20.02 -23.79 0.41
C SER A 116 -20.58 -23.41 1.78
N VAL A 117 -20.33 -22.18 2.25
CA VAL A 117 -20.80 -21.67 3.55
C VAL A 117 -22.20 -21.06 3.42
N VAL A 118 -22.42 -20.26 2.38
CA VAL A 118 -23.77 -19.82 1.98
C VAL A 118 -24.34 -20.89 1.06
N ARG A 119 -24.83 -21.98 1.65
CA ARG A 119 -25.62 -22.95 0.89
C ARG A 119 -26.93 -22.26 0.52
N ASN A 120 -27.15 -22.06 -0.77
CA ASN A 120 -28.42 -21.55 -1.29
C ASN A 120 -29.42 -22.73 -1.30
N GLU A 121 -29.81 -23.19 -0.10
CA GLU A 121 -30.97 -24.08 -0.01
C GLU A 121 -32.19 -23.25 -0.42
N PRO A 122 -32.98 -23.69 -1.41
CA PRO A 122 -34.22 -23.00 -1.73
C PRO A 122 -35.02 -22.90 -0.44
N VAL A 123 -35.33 -21.68 -0.01
CA VAL A 123 -36.23 -21.45 1.11
C VAL A 123 -37.56 -22.03 0.65
N GLU A 124 -37.88 -23.22 1.15
CA GLU A 124 -39.15 -23.87 0.91
C GLU A 124 -40.22 -22.94 1.49
N HIS A 125 -40.86 -22.17 0.61
CA HIS A 125 -41.96 -21.31 0.97
C HIS A 125 -43.11 -22.28 1.23
N PRO A 126 -43.61 -22.45 2.47
CA PRO A 126 -44.80 -23.25 2.68
C PRO A 126 -45.90 -22.61 1.85
N ASP A 127 -46.48 -23.38 0.94
CA ASP A 127 -47.53 -22.95 0.03
C ASP A 127 -48.65 -22.26 0.84
N VAL A 128 -48.78 -20.94 0.65
CA VAL A 128 -49.86 -20.10 1.20
C VAL A 128 -50.69 -19.51 0.08
#